data_AF-A0AAU6WGL0-F1
#
_entry.id   AF-A0AAU6WGL0-F1
#
_cell.length_a   1.000
_cell.length_b   1.000
_cell.length_c   1.000
_cell.angle_alpha   90.00
_cell.angle_beta   90.00
_cell.angle_gamma   90.00
#
_symmetry.space_group_name_H-M   'P 1'
#
loop_
_entity.id
_entity.type
_entity.pdbx_description
1 polymer ?
#
loop_
_entity_poly.entity_id
_entity_poly.type
_entity_poly.pdbx_seq_one_letter_code
_entity_poly.pdbx_strand_id
1 'polypeptide(L)'
;MAAVDLGSTYTTEWKTRPETATLTAEVTRPDGTTGTATVDQAAGTAQIPATMAGRWRIVWSTDTGLVYTDIFDVWPTDPRFIISIDDALAGLNAGRASDQYIDDLRLYIAAATPVIEDITGPILLSTVTVTAAGGGSSVLLDWTARTVTQVSVDGVPVADWYVEHGILYAGTRQQLGTFPVGTLVATVQLGADSVPPNVRLAARELVRHWVQLGKQYAGGSGVRSDPTDEVFTPSGFAVPRRVVELCAPHEQIGGFA
;
A
#
# COMPACT_ATOMS: atom_id res chain seq x y z
N MET A 1 -9.84 4.21 -11.90
CA MET A 1 -9.15 5.35 -11.27
C MET A 1 -7.77 5.40 -11.89
N ALA A 2 -7.35 6.53 -12.43
CA ALA A 2 -6.05 6.61 -13.09
C ALA A 2 -4.95 6.77 -12.03
N ALA A 3 -3.90 5.97 -12.16
CA ALA A 3 -2.69 6.06 -11.35
C ALA A 3 -1.51 6.42 -12.26
N VAL A 4 -0.62 7.30 -11.80
CA VAL A 4 0.63 7.63 -12.49
C VAL A 4 1.80 7.60 -11.54
N ASP A 5 3.02 7.45 -12.06
CA ASP A 5 4.23 7.50 -11.24
C ASP A 5 4.66 8.93 -10.92
N LEU A 6 5.19 9.14 -9.71
CA LEU A 6 5.85 10.37 -9.31
C LEU A 6 6.93 10.78 -10.33
N GLY A 7 6.87 12.02 -10.79
CA GLY A 7 7.74 12.57 -11.83
C GLY A 7 7.16 12.50 -13.25
N SER A 8 6.05 11.78 -13.44
CA SER A 8 5.37 11.68 -14.75
C SER A 8 4.39 12.83 -14.99
N THR A 9 3.87 12.93 -16.21
CA THR A 9 2.75 13.82 -16.55
C THR A 9 1.46 13.02 -16.60
N TYR A 10 0.50 13.36 -15.74
CA TYR A 10 -0.85 12.82 -15.84
C TYR A 10 -1.63 13.60 -16.91
N THR A 11 -2.29 12.87 -17.80
CA THR A 11 -3.19 13.45 -18.81
C THR A 11 -4.61 12.98 -18.54
N THR A 12 -5.54 13.92 -18.41
CA THR A 12 -6.96 13.64 -18.22
C THR A 12 -7.82 14.45 -19.16
N GLU A 13 -9.05 14.00 -19.37
CA GLU A 13 -9.99 14.59 -20.31
C GLU A 13 -11.37 14.70 -19.64
N TRP A 14 -12.00 15.86 -19.77
CA TRP A 14 -13.43 15.96 -19.48
C TRP A 14 -14.25 15.53 -20.71
N LYS A 15 -14.55 14.23 -20.78
CA LYS A 15 -15.21 13.59 -21.95
C LYS A 15 -16.61 14.11 -22.26
N THR A 16 -17.32 14.64 -21.27
CA THR A 16 -18.71 15.14 -21.41
C THR A 16 -18.79 16.66 -21.48
N ARG A 17 -17.66 17.33 -21.74
CA ARG A 17 -17.62 18.80 -21.83
C ARG A 17 -18.48 19.34 -22.99
N PRO A 18 -18.97 20.59 -22.89
CA PRO A 18 -19.49 21.30 -24.05
C PRO A 18 -18.35 21.62 -25.04
N GLU A 19 -18.56 21.36 -26.33
CA GLU A 19 -17.52 21.50 -27.37
C GLU A 19 -16.99 22.93 -27.54
N THR A 20 -17.81 23.95 -27.24
CA THR A 20 -17.47 25.37 -27.47
C THR A 20 -17.09 26.12 -26.19
N ALA A 21 -17.10 25.46 -25.04
CA ALA A 21 -16.84 26.11 -23.76
C ALA A 21 -15.34 26.30 -23.49
N THR A 22 -14.97 27.45 -22.94
CA THR A 22 -13.61 27.64 -22.43
C THR A 22 -13.46 26.83 -21.15
N LEU A 23 -12.36 26.11 -20.99
CA LEU A 23 -12.12 25.20 -19.88
C LEU A 23 -11.06 25.79 -18.96
N THR A 24 -11.26 25.57 -17.66
CA THR A 24 -10.27 25.83 -16.62
C THR A 24 -10.13 24.57 -15.77
N ALA A 25 -8.91 24.25 -15.35
CA ALA A 25 -8.62 23.10 -14.51
C ALA A 25 -7.85 23.56 -13.27
N GLU A 26 -8.48 23.47 -12.11
CA GLU A 26 -7.85 23.71 -10.82
C GLU A 26 -7.44 22.39 -10.19
N VAL A 27 -6.19 22.31 -9.74
CA VAL A 27 -5.63 21.08 -9.18
C VAL A 27 -5.26 21.30 -7.73
N THR A 28 -5.63 20.36 -6.86
CA THR A 28 -5.24 20.34 -5.45
C THR A 28 -4.35 19.13 -5.21
N ARG A 29 -3.17 19.40 -4.64
CA ARG A 29 -2.18 18.40 -4.22
C ARG A 29 -2.64 17.66 -2.96
N PRO A 30 -2.03 16.52 -2.62
CA PRO A 30 -2.36 15.76 -1.41
C PRO A 30 -2.17 16.55 -0.10
N ASP A 31 -1.25 17.51 -0.08
CA ASP A 31 -0.98 18.40 1.06
C ASP A 31 -1.96 19.59 1.16
N GLY A 32 -2.93 19.68 0.25
CA GLY A 32 -3.91 20.77 0.17
C GLY A 32 -3.43 22.00 -0.61
N THR A 33 -2.18 22.03 -1.07
CA THR A 33 -1.66 23.15 -1.88
C THR A 33 -2.12 23.06 -3.34
N THR A 34 -2.02 24.16 -4.08
CA THR A 34 -2.43 24.22 -5.49
C THR A 34 -1.39 23.56 -6.41
N GLY A 35 -1.86 22.71 -7.32
CA GLY A 35 -1.09 22.13 -8.41
C GLY A 35 -1.14 22.97 -9.69
N THR A 36 -0.37 22.58 -10.70
CA THR A 36 -0.38 23.21 -12.02
C THR A 36 -1.04 22.28 -13.03
N ALA A 37 -2.00 22.79 -13.81
CA ALA A 37 -2.54 22.11 -14.97
C ALA A 37 -2.37 22.98 -16.22
N THR A 38 -1.95 22.37 -17.32
CA THR A 38 -1.96 22.98 -18.64
C THR A 38 -3.14 22.41 -19.41
N VAL A 39 -4.11 23.26 -19.76
CA VAL A 39 -5.31 22.84 -20.49
C VAL A 39 -5.10 23.05 -22.00
N ASP A 40 -5.30 21.99 -22.77
CA ASP A 40 -5.45 22.08 -24.22
C ASP A 40 -6.94 22.26 -24.53
N GLN A 41 -7.33 23.44 -25.00
CA GLN A 41 -8.72 23.75 -25.30
C GLN A 41 -9.30 22.93 -26.47
N ALA A 42 -8.47 22.62 -27.47
CA ALA A 42 -8.93 21.91 -28.66
C ALA A 42 -9.14 20.42 -28.36
N ALA A 43 -8.20 19.81 -27.63
CA ALA A 43 -8.33 18.43 -27.17
C ALA A 43 -9.24 18.31 -25.93
N GLY A 44 -9.44 19.41 -25.19
CA GLY A 44 -10.03 19.51 -23.84
C GLY A 44 -9.48 18.48 -22.88
N THR A 45 -8.16 18.36 -22.93
CA THR A 45 -7.35 17.58 -22.02
C THR A 45 -6.59 18.53 -21.09
N ALA A 46 -6.21 18.03 -19.93
CA ALA A 46 -5.34 18.73 -18.99
C ALA A 46 -4.13 17.86 -18.71
N GLN A 47 -2.95 18.47 -18.78
CA GLN A 47 -1.68 17.87 -18.43
C GLN A 47 -1.23 18.39 -17.07
N ILE A 48 -0.91 17.46 -16.16
CA ILE A 48 -0.60 17.75 -14.75
C ILE A 48 0.73 17.08 -14.40
N PRO A 49 1.79 17.84 -14.10
CA PRO A 49 3.04 17.27 -13.61
C PRO A 49 2.85 16.67 -12.22
N ALA A 50 3.08 15.37 -12.09
CA ALA A 50 2.93 14.63 -10.84
C ALA A 50 4.17 14.83 -9.95
N THR A 51 4.17 15.87 -9.12
CA THR A 51 5.35 16.26 -8.30
C THR A 51 5.31 15.79 -6.85
N MET A 52 4.20 15.16 -6.43
CA MET A 52 4.01 14.67 -5.08
C MET A 52 3.19 13.38 -5.12
N ALA A 53 3.61 12.36 -4.36
CA ALA A 53 2.86 11.12 -4.22
C ALA A 53 1.61 11.32 -3.36
N GLY A 54 0.55 10.56 -3.64
CA GLY A 54 -0.72 10.60 -2.92
C GLY A 54 -1.89 10.92 -3.83
N ARG A 55 -3.04 11.23 -3.22
CA ARG A 55 -4.30 11.46 -3.92
C ARG A 55 -4.50 12.92 -4.28
N TRP A 56 -4.63 13.18 -5.57
CA TRP A 56 -4.85 14.51 -6.13
C TRP A 56 -6.31 14.70 -6.52
N ARG A 57 -6.76 15.94 -6.47
CA ARG A 57 -8.10 16.35 -6.95
C ARG A 57 -7.93 17.33 -8.10
N ILE A 58 -8.72 17.16 -9.15
CA ILE A 58 -8.88 18.13 -10.23
C ILE A 58 -10.34 18.61 -10.28
N VAL A 59 -10.53 19.91 -10.39
CA VAL A 59 -11.82 20.55 -10.60
C VAL A 59 -11.76 21.25 -11.96
N TRP A 60 -12.52 20.73 -12.89
CA TRP A 60 -12.77 21.35 -14.17
C TRP A 60 -13.92 22.34 -14.04
N SER A 61 -13.80 23.49 -14.69
CA SER A 61 -14.86 24.48 -14.79
C SER A 61 -14.93 25.04 -16.21
N THR A 62 -16.12 25.50 -16.59
CA THR A 62 -16.35 26.20 -17.86
C THR A 62 -16.69 27.67 -17.64
N ASP A 63 -16.48 28.48 -18.67
CA ASP A 63 -17.01 29.84 -18.77
C ASP A 63 -18.55 29.91 -18.67
N THR A 64 -19.25 28.83 -19.00
CA THR A 64 -20.69 28.65 -18.83
C THR A 64 -21.12 28.23 -17.43
N GLY A 65 -20.18 28.05 -16.49
CA GLY A 65 -20.45 27.72 -15.08
C GLY A 65 -20.66 26.24 -14.78
N LEU A 66 -20.40 25.34 -15.73
CA LEU A 66 -20.41 23.90 -15.46
C LEU A 66 -19.14 23.49 -14.71
N VAL A 67 -19.27 22.50 -13.82
CA VAL A 67 -18.17 22.01 -13.00
C VAL A 67 -18.14 20.49 -13.03
N TYR A 68 -16.95 19.91 -13.18
CA TYR A 68 -16.70 18.48 -13.08
C TYR A 68 -15.49 18.23 -12.19
N THR A 69 -15.65 17.39 -11.16
CA THR A 69 -14.55 17.06 -10.24
C THR A 69 -14.13 15.62 -10.44
N ASP A 70 -12.82 15.40 -10.46
CA ASP A 70 -12.23 14.07 -10.56
C ASP A 70 -11.02 13.94 -9.63
N ILE A 71 -10.50 12.72 -9.56
CA ILE A 71 -9.39 12.30 -8.72
C ILE A 71 -8.42 11.43 -9.50
N PHE A 72 -7.15 11.50 -9.11
CA PHE A 72 -6.14 10.57 -9.57
C PHE A 72 -5.12 10.35 -8.47
N ASP A 73 -4.45 9.21 -8.50
CA ASP A 73 -3.43 8.87 -7.52
C ASP A 73 -2.04 8.93 -8.17
N VAL A 74 -1.09 9.52 -7.45
CA VAL A 74 0.33 9.53 -7.82
C VAL A 74 1.05 8.54 -6.93
N TRP A 75 1.65 7.53 -7.55
CA TRP A 75 2.36 6.48 -6.85
C TRP A 75 3.76 6.96 -6.49
N PRO A 76 4.27 6.64 -5.29
CA PRO A 76 5.63 7.00 -4.92
C PRO A 76 6.65 6.29 -5.82
N THR A 77 7.84 6.87 -5.96
CA THR A 77 8.93 6.30 -6.76
C THR A 77 9.28 4.87 -6.35
N ASP A 78 9.23 4.58 -5.06
CA ASP A 78 9.28 3.21 -4.55
C ASP A 78 7.91 2.85 -3.95
N PRO A 79 7.09 2.09 -4.69
CA PRO A 79 5.78 1.69 -4.22
C PRO A 79 5.81 0.48 -3.29
N ARG A 80 6.97 -0.15 -3.07
CA ARG A 80 7.19 -1.28 -2.16
C ARG A 80 6.16 -2.40 -2.36
N PHE A 81 6.26 -3.12 -3.47
CA PHE A 81 5.41 -4.30 -3.71
C PHE A 81 6.16 -5.60 -3.45
N ILE A 82 5.40 -6.62 -3.00
CA ILE A 82 5.93 -7.97 -2.78
C ILE A 82 6.43 -8.61 -4.09
N ILE A 83 5.80 -8.30 -5.22
CA ILE A 83 6.18 -8.79 -6.54
C ILE A 83 6.28 -7.64 -7.55
N SER A 84 7.15 -7.81 -8.56
CA SER A 84 7.23 -6.89 -9.69
C SER A 84 6.08 -7.11 -10.68
N ILE A 85 5.93 -6.17 -11.62
CA ILE A 85 5.02 -6.33 -12.76
C ILE A 85 5.45 -7.55 -13.60
N ASP A 86 6.74 -7.73 -13.83
CA ASP A 86 7.27 -8.88 -14.60
C ASP A 86 6.94 -10.22 -13.92
N ASP A 87 7.05 -10.30 -12.59
CA ASP A 87 6.66 -11.49 -11.82
C ASP A 87 5.17 -11.80 -12.00
N ALA A 88 4.32 -10.77 -11.99
CA ALA A 88 2.88 -10.91 -12.19
C ALA A 88 2.55 -11.33 -13.64
N LEU A 89 3.17 -10.71 -14.65
CA LEU A 89 3.01 -11.07 -16.05
C LEU A 89 3.45 -12.51 -16.33
N ALA A 90 4.57 -12.94 -15.75
CA ALA A 90 5.04 -14.32 -15.83
C ALA A 90 4.03 -15.30 -15.20
N GLY A 91 3.44 -14.94 -14.06
CA GLY A 91 2.39 -15.75 -13.42
C GLY A 91 1.10 -15.87 -14.23
N LEU A 92 0.77 -14.84 -15.01
CA LEU A 92 -0.40 -14.78 -15.88
C LEU A 92 -0.13 -15.35 -17.28
N ASN A 93 1.11 -15.72 -17.60
CA ASN A 93 1.56 -16.09 -18.95
C ASN A 93 1.18 -15.01 -20.01
N ALA A 94 1.26 -13.74 -19.62
CA ALA A 94 0.87 -12.60 -20.45
C ALA A 94 2.12 -11.97 -21.10
N GLY A 95 2.57 -12.54 -22.23
CA GLY A 95 3.83 -12.13 -22.88
C GLY A 95 3.84 -10.74 -23.54
N ARG A 96 2.67 -10.17 -23.86
CA ARG A 96 2.49 -8.78 -24.30
C ARG A 96 1.19 -8.22 -23.74
N ALA A 97 1.29 -7.47 -22.65
CA ALA A 97 0.19 -6.70 -22.09
C ALA A 97 0.12 -5.30 -22.74
N SER A 98 -1.08 -4.75 -22.91
CA SER A 98 -1.25 -3.32 -23.25
C SER A 98 -0.92 -2.45 -22.04
N ASP A 99 -0.61 -1.18 -22.26
CA ASP A 99 -0.32 -0.23 -21.17
C ASP A 99 -1.47 -0.16 -20.15
N GLN A 100 -2.71 -0.11 -20.64
CA GLN A 100 -3.91 -0.16 -19.78
C GLN A 100 -3.97 -1.45 -18.93
N TYR A 101 -3.57 -2.60 -19.50
CA TYR A 101 -3.55 -3.85 -18.75
C TYR A 101 -2.47 -3.82 -17.67
N ILE A 102 -1.31 -3.22 -17.95
CA ILE A 102 -0.23 -3.06 -16.98
C ILE A 102 -0.68 -2.14 -15.84
N ASP A 103 -1.34 -1.02 -16.14
CA ASP A 103 -1.87 -0.09 -15.13
C ASP A 103 -2.89 -0.77 -14.22
N ASP A 104 -3.84 -1.52 -14.80
CA ASP A 104 -4.79 -2.33 -14.03
C ASP A 104 -4.07 -3.37 -13.16
N LEU A 105 -3.05 -4.05 -13.72
CA LEU A 105 -2.29 -5.09 -13.02
C LEU A 105 -1.52 -4.53 -11.83
N ARG A 106 -0.95 -3.33 -11.96
CA ARG A 106 -0.28 -2.63 -10.84
C ARG A 106 -1.22 -2.46 -9.66
N LEU A 107 -2.49 -2.11 -9.91
CA LEU A 107 -3.49 -1.99 -8.84
C LEU A 107 -3.73 -3.33 -8.13
N TYR A 108 -3.83 -4.45 -8.87
CA TYR A 108 -3.95 -5.77 -8.24
C TYR A 108 -2.72 -6.14 -7.40
N ILE A 109 -1.52 -5.83 -7.88
CA ILE A 109 -0.27 -6.06 -7.14
C ILE A 109 -0.24 -5.24 -5.84
N ALA A 110 -0.61 -3.96 -5.93
CA ALA A 110 -0.68 -3.08 -4.77
C ALA A 110 -1.72 -3.57 -3.75
N ALA A 111 -2.88 -4.05 -4.22
CA ALA A 111 -3.92 -4.60 -3.37
C ALA A 111 -3.54 -5.95 -2.74
N ALA A 112 -2.73 -6.77 -3.43
CA ALA A 112 -2.30 -8.07 -2.90
C ALA A 112 -1.29 -7.93 -1.75
N THR A 113 -0.48 -6.87 -1.77
CA THR A 113 0.54 -6.61 -0.74
C THR A 113 -0.02 -6.59 0.68
N PRO A 114 -1.00 -5.73 1.04
CA PRO A 114 -1.56 -5.71 2.39
C PRO A 114 -2.29 -7.01 2.76
N VAL A 115 -2.89 -7.72 1.80
CA VAL A 115 -3.57 -9.01 2.09
C VAL A 115 -2.56 -10.09 2.45
N ILE A 116 -1.40 -10.12 1.80
CA ILE A 116 -0.34 -11.07 2.15
C ILE A 116 0.32 -10.69 3.49
N GLU A 117 0.54 -9.40 3.75
CA GLU A 117 1.07 -8.93 5.04
C GLU A 117 0.06 -9.11 6.20
N ASP A 118 -1.24 -9.17 5.93
CA ASP A 118 -2.25 -9.56 6.93
C ASP A 118 -2.11 -11.02 7.37
N ILE A 119 -1.68 -11.91 6.48
CA ILE A 119 -1.44 -13.32 6.79
C ILE A 119 -0.06 -13.50 7.45
N THR A 120 0.96 -12.82 6.92
CA THR A 120 2.37 -13.08 7.24
C THR A 120 2.99 -12.10 8.24
N GLY A 121 2.25 -11.06 8.62
CA GLY A 121 2.82 -9.88 9.24
C GLY A 121 3.64 -9.03 8.25
N PRO A 122 4.33 -8.00 8.74
CA PRO A 122 5.16 -7.13 7.91
C PRO A 122 6.27 -7.91 7.21
N ILE A 123 6.29 -7.90 5.87
CA ILE A 123 7.31 -8.55 5.05
C ILE A 123 8.21 -7.50 4.41
N LEU A 124 7.64 -6.40 3.96
CA LEU A 124 8.37 -5.31 3.34
C LEU A 124 9.01 -4.42 4.40
N LEU A 125 10.22 -3.95 4.10
CA LEU A 125 10.93 -3.06 5.00
C LEU A 125 10.12 -1.77 5.21
N SER A 126 9.78 -1.50 6.47
CA SER A 126 9.07 -0.29 6.85
C SER A 126 9.58 0.22 8.18
N THR A 127 9.48 1.53 8.37
CA THR A 127 9.75 2.17 9.67
C THR A 127 8.43 2.71 10.19
N VAL A 128 8.04 2.27 11.38
CA VAL A 128 6.81 2.67 12.05
C VAL A 128 7.11 3.18 13.45
N THR A 129 6.18 3.94 14.01
CA THR A 129 6.23 4.35 15.41
C THR A 129 5.20 3.57 16.21
N VAL A 130 5.65 2.86 17.24
CA VAL A 130 4.78 2.23 18.24
C VAL A 130 4.61 3.20 19.40
N THR A 131 3.35 3.43 19.80
CA THR A 131 3.03 4.31 20.93
C THR A 131 2.46 3.48 22.07
N ALA A 132 2.99 3.68 23.28
CA ALA A 132 2.56 2.97 24.47
C ALA A 132 2.61 3.86 25.71
N ALA A 133 2.07 3.37 26.82
CA ALA A 133 2.22 4.02 28.12
C ALA A 133 3.62 3.72 28.70
N GLY A 134 4.33 4.76 29.14
CA GLY A 134 5.53 4.66 29.95
C GLY A 134 5.24 4.29 31.41
N GLY A 135 6.26 4.32 32.27
CA GLY A 135 6.15 3.99 33.70
C GLY A 135 6.24 2.49 34.03
N GLY A 136 6.22 1.61 33.01
CA GLY A 136 6.48 0.17 33.16
C GLY A 136 7.94 -0.21 32.88
N SER A 137 8.29 -1.46 33.17
CA SER A 137 9.60 -2.04 32.83
C SER A 137 9.65 -2.67 31.43
N SER A 138 8.48 -2.83 30.78
CA SER A 138 8.37 -3.47 29.47
C SER A 138 7.16 -2.98 28.67
N VAL A 139 7.28 -3.00 27.34
CA VAL A 139 6.22 -2.70 26.38
C VAL A 139 6.20 -3.83 25.34
N LEU A 140 5.02 -4.42 25.09
CA LEU A 140 4.83 -5.37 24.00
C LEU A 140 4.81 -4.60 22.67
N LEU A 141 5.55 -5.07 21.68
CA LEU A 141 5.50 -4.52 20.33
C LEU A 141 4.46 -5.28 19.51
N ASP A 142 3.68 -4.56 18.71
CA ASP A 142 2.60 -5.11 17.88
C ASP A 142 3.11 -6.15 16.86
N TRP A 143 4.38 -6.04 16.47
CA TRP A 143 5.07 -6.96 15.57
C TRP A 143 6.47 -7.27 16.08
N THR A 144 7.01 -8.41 15.64
CA THR A 144 8.41 -8.74 15.85
C THR A 144 9.29 -7.72 15.14
N ALA A 145 9.81 -6.77 15.92
CA ALA A 145 10.75 -5.76 15.45
C ALA A 145 11.99 -6.42 14.88
N ARG A 146 12.40 -6.00 13.68
CA ARG A 146 13.73 -6.30 13.17
C ARG A 146 14.77 -5.57 14.01
N THR A 147 14.56 -4.27 14.19
CA THR A 147 15.39 -3.38 14.99
C THR A 147 14.52 -2.27 15.55
N VAL A 148 14.71 -1.90 16.81
CA VAL A 148 14.23 -0.61 17.34
C VAL A 148 15.38 0.38 17.21
N THR A 149 15.14 1.55 16.62
CA THR A 149 16.20 2.54 16.36
C THR A 149 16.19 3.68 17.35
N GLN A 150 15.04 3.97 17.94
CA GLN A 150 14.86 5.07 18.88
C GLN A 150 13.73 4.75 19.85
N VAL A 151 13.92 5.12 21.11
CA VAL A 151 12.88 5.12 22.14
C VAL A 151 12.89 6.48 22.80
N SER A 152 11.72 7.07 22.99
CA SER A 152 11.55 8.31 23.75
C SER A 152 10.31 8.25 24.62
N VAL A 153 10.30 9.05 25.69
CA VAL A 153 9.10 9.32 26.48
C VAL A 153 8.86 10.82 26.47
N ASP A 154 7.67 11.24 26.03
CA ASP A 154 7.29 12.66 25.85
C ASP A 154 8.35 13.47 25.07
N GLY A 155 8.95 12.84 24.05
CA GLY A 155 9.99 13.44 23.21
C GLY A 155 11.41 13.39 23.80
N VAL A 156 11.58 12.97 25.05
CA VAL A 156 12.90 12.80 25.69
C VAL A 156 13.46 11.41 25.36
N PRO A 157 14.63 11.30 24.70
CA PRO A 157 15.23 10.01 24.38
C PRO A 157 15.53 9.16 25.62
N VAL A 158 15.22 7.87 25.54
CA VAL A 158 15.62 6.86 26.54
C VAL A 158 16.90 6.19 26.06
N ALA A 159 17.95 6.23 26.89
CA ALA A 159 19.26 5.72 26.53
C ALA A 159 19.37 4.19 26.67
N ASP A 160 18.91 3.65 27.80
CA ASP A 160 19.06 2.23 28.12
C ASP A 160 17.75 1.48 27.89
N TRP A 161 17.75 0.64 26.86
CA TRP A 161 16.69 -0.29 26.54
C TRP A 161 17.24 -1.46 25.74
N TYR A 162 16.49 -2.56 25.68
CA TYR A 162 16.78 -3.67 24.80
C TYR A 162 15.48 -4.34 24.34
N VAL A 163 15.56 -5.10 23.25
CA VAL A 163 14.42 -5.87 22.71
C VAL A 163 14.75 -7.35 22.77
N GLU A 164 13.77 -8.14 23.20
CA GLU A 164 13.86 -9.60 23.23
C GLU A 164 12.46 -10.19 23.04
N HIS A 165 12.34 -11.17 22.14
CA HIS A 165 11.08 -11.87 21.84
C HIS A 165 9.87 -10.95 21.56
N GLY A 166 10.08 -9.82 20.89
CA GLY A 166 9.00 -8.86 20.57
C GLY A 166 8.60 -7.93 21.74
N ILE A 167 9.35 -7.96 22.85
CA ILE A 167 9.12 -7.11 24.01
C ILE A 167 10.28 -6.12 24.13
N LEU A 168 9.93 -4.84 24.27
CA LEU A 168 10.86 -3.75 24.55
C LEU A 168 10.99 -3.58 26.07
N TYR A 169 12.18 -3.73 26.60
CA TYR A 169 12.49 -3.63 28.03
C TYR A 169 13.28 -2.36 28.35
N ALA A 170 12.98 -1.75 29.50
CA ALA A 170 13.75 -0.64 30.03
C ALA A 170 15.05 -1.11 30.71
N GLY A 171 16.13 -0.37 30.54
CA GLY A 171 17.44 -0.68 31.13
C GLY A 171 18.30 -1.59 30.25
N THR A 172 19.13 -2.41 30.89
CA THR A 172 20.05 -3.35 30.22
C THR A 172 19.67 -4.78 30.54
N ARG A 173 20.23 -5.76 29.80
CA ARG A 173 20.00 -7.19 30.09
C ARG A 173 20.47 -7.61 31.49
N GLN A 174 21.38 -6.85 32.09
CA GLN A 174 21.95 -7.12 33.41
C GLN A 174 21.23 -6.36 34.52
N GLN A 175 20.54 -5.27 34.18
CA GLN A 175 19.85 -4.42 35.14
C GLN A 175 18.57 -3.87 34.53
N LEU A 176 17.44 -4.45 34.95
CA LEU A 176 16.11 -3.97 34.58
C LEU A 176 15.88 -2.57 35.14
N GLY A 177 15.33 -1.70 34.29
CA GLY A 177 14.93 -0.35 34.63
C GLY A 177 13.42 -0.17 34.60
N THR A 178 13.02 1.09 34.56
CA THR A 178 11.63 1.49 34.35
C THR A 178 11.64 2.65 33.38
N PHE A 179 10.78 2.61 32.36
CA PHE A 179 10.60 3.75 31.48
C PHE A 179 10.06 4.94 32.28
N PRO A 180 10.46 6.18 31.96
CA PRO A 180 9.80 7.36 32.52
C PRO A 180 8.28 7.29 32.33
N VAL A 181 7.54 7.86 33.29
CA VAL A 181 6.08 8.00 33.16
C VAL A 181 5.80 9.03 32.05
N GLY A 182 4.88 8.70 31.15
CA GLY A 182 4.53 9.56 30.01
C GLY A 182 4.14 8.73 28.78
N THR A 183 4.12 9.38 27.61
CA THR A 183 3.86 8.71 26.34
C THR A 183 5.16 8.15 25.78
N LEU A 184 5.30 6.83 25.77
CA LEU A 184 6.44 6.17 25.15
C LEU A 184 6.21 6.06 23.64
N VAL A 185 7.22 6.46 22.87
CA VAL A 185 7.26 6.31 21.41
C VAL A 185 8.52 5.54 21.04
N ALA A 186 8.36 4.41 20.37
CA ALA A 186 9.45 3.61 19.84
C ALA A 186 9.43 3.63 18.30
N THR A 187 10.54 4.02 17.68
CA THR A 187 10.73 3.91 16.23
C THR A 187 11.26 2.52 15.91
N VAL A 188 10.49 1.77 15.13
CA VAL A 188 10.70 0.34 14.87
C VAL A 188 10.85 0.09 13.38
N GLN A 189 11.86 -0.67 13.00
CA GLN A 189 11.98 -1.25 11.68
C GLN A 189 11.35 -2.64 11.66
N LEU A 190 10.47 -2.85 10.68
CA LEU A 190 9.73 -4.09 10.45
C LEU A 190 10.11 -4.69 9.10
N GLY A 191 9.75 -5.95 8.87
CA GLY A 191 9.97 -6.64 7.60
C GLY A 191 11.34 -7.30 7.47
N ALA A 192 11.58 -7.87 6.29
CA ALA A 192 12.80 -8.61 5.95
C ALA A 192 13.63 -7.89 4.88
N ASP A 193 14.93 -8.21 4.80
CA ASP A 193 15.82 -7.71 3.72
C ASP A 193 15.45 -8.25 2.34
N SER A 194 14.77 -9.39 2.30
CA SER A 194 14.33 -10.03 1.08
C SER A 194 13.01 -10.74 1.32
N VAL A 195 12.12 -10.65 0.34
CA VAL A 195 10.83 -11.33 0.36
C VAL A 195 11.07 -12.83 0.10
N PRO A 196 10.62 -13.74 0.99
CA PRO A 196 10.75 -15.17 0.80
C PRO A 196 10.11 -15.65 -0.53
N PRO A 197 10.72 -16.62 -1.26
CA PRO A 197 10.19 -17.06 -2.56
C PRO A 197 8.76 -17.62 -2.52
N ASN A 198 8.39 -18.30 -1.44
CA ASN A 198 7.02 -18.80 -1.21
C ASN A 198 6.01 -17.65 -1.05
N VAL A 199 6.36 -16.57 -0.35
CA VAL A 199 5.52 -15.37 -0.20
C VAL A 199 5.36 -14.65 -1.54
N ARG A 200 6.42 -14.56 -2.35
CA ARG A 200 6.32 -14.05 -3.74
C ARG A 200 5.38 -14.90 -4.59
N LEU A 201 5.44 -16.23 -4.45
CA LEU A 201 4.55 -17.14 -5.16
C LEU A 201 3.10 -16.98 -4.70
N ALA A 202 2.87 -16.79 -3.40
CA ALA A 202 1.55 -16.54 -2.82
C ALA A 202 0.93 -15.25 -3.37
N ALA A 203 1.69 -14.14 -3.37
CA ALA A 203 1.24 -12.88 -3.97
C ALA A 203 0.91 -13.02 -5.46
N ARG A 204 1.73 -13.77 -6.21
CA ARG A 204 1.50 -14.03 -7.63
C ARG A 204 0.22 -14.84 -7.87
N GLU A 205 -0.04 -15.85 -7.06
CA GLU A 205 -1.26 -16.66 -7.16
C GLU A 205 -2.51 -15.84 -6.80
N LEU A 206 -2.42 -14.98 -5.78
CA LEU A 206 -3.51 -14.07 -5.39
C LEU A 206 -3.86 -13.09 -6.51
N VAL A 207 -2.85 -12.42 -7.08
CA VAL A 207 -3.02 -11.51 -8.23
C VAL A 207 -3.63 -12.25 -9.41
N ARG A 208 -3.12 -13.45 -9.74
CA ARG A 208 -3.66 -14.28 -10.82
C ARG A 208 -5.13 -14.59 -10.61
N HIS A 209 -5.50 -15.01 -9.41
CA HIS A 209 -6.87 -15.36 -9.06
C HIS A 209 -7.83 -14.17 -9.23
N TRP A 210 -7.49 -13.01 -8.68
CA TRP A 210 -8.33 -11.81 -8.82
C TRP A 210 -8.45 -11.31 -10.26
N VAL A 211 -7.36 -11.34 -11.03
CA VAL A 211 -7.39 -10.97 -12.45
C VAL A 211 -8.31 -11.91 -13.24
N GLN A 212 -8.26 -13.21 -12.96
CA GLN A 212 -9.14 -14.19 -13.63
C GLN A 212 -10.61 -13.97 -13.25
N LEU A 213 -10.92 -13.76 -11.98
CA LEU A 213 -12.29 -13.47 -11.53
C LEU A 213 -12.83 -12.16 -12.13
N GLY A 214 -12.06 -11.07 -12.03
CA GLY A 214 -12.49 -9.75 -12.51
C GLY A 214 -12.66 -9.65 -14.03
N LYS A 215 -11.93 -10.47 -14.81
CA LYS A 215 -11.98 -10.45 -16.28
C LYS A 215 -12.85 -11.54 -16.92
N GLN A 216 -13.38 -12.49 -16.13
CA GLN A 216 -14.28 -13.53 -16.63
C GLN A 216 -15.64 -13.02 -17.15
N TYR A 217 -15.95 -11.73 -16.98
CA TYR A 217 -17.19 -11.14 -17.50
C TYR A 217 -17.20 -10.93 -19.04
N ALA A 218 -16.12 -11.26 -19.77
CA ALA A 218 -16.01 -10.96 -21.21
C ALA A 218 -15.94 -12.16 -22.18
N GLY A 219 -15.96 -13.42 -21.71
CA GLY A 219 -15.94 -14.55 -22.66
C GLY A 219 -15.83 -15.90 -21.95
N GLY A 220 -16.82 -16.76 -22.16
CA GLY A 220 -17.01 -17.98 -21.40
C GLY A 220 -15.82 -18.94 -21.42
N SER A 221 -15.33 -19.24 -20.22
CA SER A 221 -14.95 -20.58 -19.78
C SER A 221 -15.01 -20.56 -18.25
N GLY A 222 -16.11 -21.08 -17.72
CA GLY A 222 -16.39 -21.08 -16.29
C GLY A 222 -15.42 -22.00 -15.55
N VAL A 223 -14.29 -21.47 -15.12
CA VAL A 223 -13.64 -21.99 -13.92
C VAL A 223 -14.52 -21.53 -12.77
N ARG A 224 -15.53 -22.32 -12.43
CA ARG A 224 -16.28 -22.15 -11.19
C ARG A 224 -15.26 -22.36 -10.07
N SER A 225 -14.85 -21.29 -9.38
CA SER A 225 -14.25 -21.44 -8.06
C SER A 225 -15.32 -22.09 -7.18
N ASP A 226 -15.00 -23.24 -6.60
CA ASP A 226 -15.83 -23.82 -5.56
C ASP A 226 -15.71 -22.90 -4.33
N PRO A 227 -16.80 -22.36 -3.77
CA PRO A 227 -16.74 -21.52 -2.57
C PRO A 227 -16.03 -22.18 -1.38
N THR A 228 -15.84 -23.50 -1.41
CA THR A 228 -15.11 -24.25 -0.38
C THR A 228 -13.59 -24.14 -0.45
N ASP A 229 -13.03 -23.57 -1.52
CA ASP A 229 -11.58 -23.39 -1.70
C ASP A 229 -11.05 -22.02 -1.26
N GLU A 230 -11.93 -21.15 -0.75
CA GLU A 230 -11.59 -19.85 -0.19
C GLU A 230 -11.54 -19.89 1.34
N VAL A 231 -10.54 -19.20 1.91
CA VAL A 231 -10.35 -19.02 3.35
C VAL A 231 -10.30 -17.52 3.63
N PHE A 232 -10.78 -17.10 4.80
CA PHE A 232 -10.70 -15.70 5.21
C PHE A 232 -9.40 -15.42 5.97
N THR A 233 -8.71 -14.33 5.61
CA THR A 233 -7.58 -13.82 6.40
C THR A 233 -8.07 -13.24 7.73
N PRO A 234 -7.18 -12.95 8.70
CA PRO A 234 -7.56 -12.31 9.96
C PRO A 234 -8.39 -11.02 9.80
N SER A 235 -8.08 -10.21 8.78
CA SER A 235 -8.85 -8.98 8.45
C SER A 235 -10.10 -9.24 7.59
N GLY A 236 -10.42 -10.50 7.28
CA GLY A 236 -11.65 -10.89 6.58
C GLY A 236 -11.57 -10.89 5.06
N PHE A 237 -10.38 -10.88 4.46
CA PHE A 237 -10.24 -11.00 3.01
C PHE A 237 -10.46 -12.45 2.56
N ALA A 238 -11.33 -12.68 1.58
CA ALA A 238 -11.44 -13.99 0.94
C ALA A 238 -10.20 -14.24 0.05
N VAL A 239 -9.42 -15.26 0.38
CA VAL A 239 -8.22 -15.65 -0.34
C VAL A 239 -8.25 -17.14 -0.70
N PRO A 240 -7.65 -17.56 -1.83
CA PRO A 240 -7.51 -18.98 -2.13
C PRO A 240 -6.73 -19.70 -1.04
N ARG A 241 -7.17 -20.90 -0.63
CA ARG A 241 -6.49 -21.71 0.41
C ARG A 241 -5.00 -21.93 0.13
N ARG A 242 -4.62 -22.07 -1.14
CA ARG A 242 -3.23 -22.21 -1.56
C ARG A 242 -2.34 -21.01 -1.18
N VAL A 243 -2.91 -19.79 -1.17
CA VAL A 243 -2.19 -18.59 -0.73
C VAL A 243 -1.84 -18.71 0.75
N VAL A 244 -2.80 -19.13 1.58
CA VAL A 244 -2.59 -19.37 3.01
C VAL A 244 -1.54 -20.46 3.24
N GLU A 245 -1.62 -21.58 2.52
CA GLU A 245 -0.64 -22.68 2.65
C GLU A 245 0.79 -22.27 2.31
N LEU A 246 0.97 -21.40 1.30
CA LEU A 246 2.27 -20.86 0.94
C LEU A 246 2.82 -19.87 1.98
N CYS A 247 1.92 -19.15 2.64
CA CYS A 247 2.22 -18.19 3.70
C CYS A 247 2.39 -18.84 5.09
N ALA A 248 1.89 -20.06 5.30
CA ALA A 248 1.86 -20.74 6.60
C ALA A 248 3.20 -20.75 7.38
N PRO A 249 4.38 -20.93 6.75
CA PRO A 249 5.66 -20.85 7.47
C PRO A 249 5.98 -19.47 8.07
N HIS A 250 5.30 -18.43 7.63
CA HIS A 250 5.45 -17.05 8.06
C HIS A 250 4.16 -16.50 8.69
N GLU A 251 3.18 -17.36 8.97
CA GLU A 251 1.89 -16.92 9.49
C GLU A 251 2.10 -16.14 10.79
N GLN A 252 1.43 -14.99 10.88
CA GLN A 252 1.41 -14.22 12.11
C GLN A 252 0.57 -15.00 13.13
N ILE A 253 1.24 -15.85 13.92
CA ILE A 253 0.63 -16.47 15.09
C ILE A 253 0.29 -15.33 16.04
N GLY A 254 -1.00 -15.03 16.17
CA GLY A 254 -1.50 -14.02 17.09
C GLY A 254 -0.87 -14.21 18.47
N GLY A 255 -0.10 -13.23 18.92
CA GLY A 255 0.48 -13.24 20.26
C GLY A 255 -0.67 -13.27 21.27
N PHE A 256 -0.66 -14.26 22.16
CA PHE A 256 -1.56 -14.27 23.30
C PHE A 256 -1.27 -13.03 24.16
N ALA A 257 -2.19 -12.07 24.13
CA ALA A 257 -2.28 -11.01 25.12
C ALA A 257 -2.76 -11.56 26.46
#